data_AF-A0A6L3MTW0-F1
#
_entry.id   AF-A0A6L3MTW0-F1
#
_cell.length_a   1.000
_cell.length_b   1.000
_cell.length_c   1.000
_cell.angle_alpha   90.00
_cell.angle_beta   90.00
_cell.angle_gamma   90.00
#
_symmetry.space_group_name_H-M   'P 1'
#
loop_
_entity.id
_entity.type
_entity.pdbx_description
1 polymer ?
#
loop_
_entity_poly.entity_id
_entity_poly.type
_entity_poly.pdbx_seq_one_letter_code
_entity_poly.pdbx_strand_id
1 'polypeptide(L)'
;MWTTILIGVAGTVILLAIASARLARRDGKDTPGPAAARRRVDAVPGCPHERATETARFATLDARGADACATALERLADGGSHRASADFPSIRSRKQQIRERARKAREHATRAHDHASAARSALGGHAPGRADAQLDEVRRHAHLANEAHLHARDLLEFTLAAEKRRPVLSRRENVRGPD
;
A
#
# COMPACT_ATOMS: atom_id res chain seq x y z
N MET A 1 -12.90 41.65 -38.84
CA MET A 1 -13.68 40.50 -39.35
C MET A 1 -13.36 39.16 -38.65
N TRP A 2 -12.81 39.14 -37.42
CA TRP A 2 -12.51 37.89 -36.69
C TRP A 2 -13.40 37.65 -35.46
N THR A 3 -14.09 38.67 -34.96
CA THR A 3 -14.91 38.60 -33.74
C THR A 3 -16.32 38.05 -33.98
N THR A 4 -16.89 38.19 -35.18
CA THR A 4 -18.23 37.69 -35.50
C THR A 4 -18.30 36.18 -35.73
N ILE A 5 -17.21 35.55 -36.16
CA ILE A 5 -17.16 34.10 -36.40
C ILE A 5 -17.15 33.34 -35.06
N LEU A 6 -16.49 33.87 -34.02
CA LEU A 6 -16.41 33.23 -32.71
C LEU A 6 -17.75 33.18 -31.96
N ILE A 7 -18.62 34.17 -32.17
CA ILE A 7 -19.95 34.22 -31.53
C ILE A 7 -20.88 33.16 -32.14
N GLY A 8 -20.80 32.93 -33.46
CA GLY A 8 -21.58 31.89 -34.14
C GLY A 8 -21.19 30.46 -33.72
N VAL A 9 -19.89 30.21 -33.51
CA VAL A 9 -19.37 28.91 -33.05
C VAL A 9 -19.72 28.67 -31.58
N ALA A 10 -19.58 29.68 -30.71
CA ALA A 10 -19.96 29.53 -29.31
C ALA A 10 -21.47 29.29 -29.14
N GLY A 11 -22.32 29.97 -29.91
CA GLY A 11 -23.76 29.79 -29.87
C GLY A 11 -24.23 28.40 -30.33
N THR A 12 -23.59 27.83 -31.36
CA THR A 12 -23.90 26.48 -31.85
C THR A 12 -23.46 25.39 -30.90
N VAL A 13 -22.30 25.55 -30.24
CA VAL A 13 -21.83 24.60 -29.21
C VAL A 13 -22.77 24.57 -27.99
N ILE A 14 -23.27 25.74 -27.56
CA ILE A 14 -24.22 25.82 -26.43
C ILE A 14 -25.57 25.21 -26.80
N LEU A 15 -26.10 25.48 -28.00
CA LEU A 15 -27.35 24.87 -28.47
C LEU A 15 -27.22 23.35 -28.65
N LEU A 16 -26.08 22.88 -29.16
CA LEU A 16 -25.79 21.44 -29.26
C LEU A 16 -25.71 20.79 -27.88
N ALA A 17 -25.08 21.43 -26.89
CA ALA A 17 -25.00 20.92 -25.51
C ALA A 17 -26.39 20.86 -24.83
N ILE A 18 -27.24 21.86 -25.04
CA ILE A 18 -28.60 21.89 -24.48
C ILE A 18 -29.50 20.85 -25.16
N ALA A 19 -29.39 20.67 -26.48
CA ALA A 19 -30.10 19.62 -27.21
C ALA A 19 -29.65 18.22 -26.77
N SER A 20 -28.33 18.02 -26.58
CA SER A 20 -27.75 16.76 -26.07
C SER A 20 -28.26 16.44 -24.66
N ALA A 21 -28.34 17.45 -23.79
CA ALA A 21 -28.85 17.29 -22.43
C ALA A 21 -30.37 17.06 -22.35
N ARG A 22 -31.14 17.44 -23.37
CA ARG A 22 -32.58 17.12 -23.48
C ARG A 22 -32.82 15.75 -24.10
N LEU A 23 -31.98 15.33 -25.05
CA LEU A 23 -32.04 13.98 -25.62
C LEU A 23 -31.67 12.92 -24.57
N ALA A 24 -30.63 13.17 -23.77
CA ALA A 24 -30.21 12.29 -22.67
C ALA A 24 -31.22 12.18 -21.51
N ARG A 25 -32.18 13.10 -21.37
CA ARG A 25 -33.25 13.00 -20.37
C ARG A 25 -34.49 12.25 -20.87
N ARG A 26 -34.58 11.95 -22.17
CA ARG A 26 -35.71 11.22 -22.74
C ARG A 26 -35.46 9.70 -22.79
N ASP A 27 -34.19 9.28 -22.77
CA ASP A 27 -33.75 7.88 -22.62
C ASP A 27 -33.43 7.49 -21.17
N GLY A 28 -34.02 8.20 -20.21
CA GLY A 28 -33.92 7.90 -18.78
C GLY A 28 -34.89 6.81 -18.31
N LYS A 29 -34.98 5.70 -19.03
CA LYS A 29 -35.59 4.47 -18.51
C LYS A 29 -34.53 3.40 -18.63
N ASP A 30 -34.09 2.91 -17.46
CA ASP A 30 -33.03 1.92 -17.25
C ASP A 30 -31.62 2.50 -17.05
N THR A 31 -31.45 3.37 -16.06
CA THR A 31 -30.12 3.60 -15.47
C THR A 31 -29.69 2.37 -14.66
N PRO A 32 -28.62 1.65 -15.04
CA PRO A 32 -28.12 0.58 -14.21
C PRO A 32 -27.41 1.20 -13.00
N GLY A 33 -27.76 0.73 -11.80
CA GLY A 33 -27.27 1.27 -10.54
C GLY A 33 -25.72 1.21 -10.40
N PRO A 34 -25.17 1.85 -9.35
CA PRO A 34 -23.72 1.98 -9.12
C PRO A 34 -22.95 0.65 -9.05
N ALA A 35 -23.64 -0.49 -8.87
CA ALA A 35 -23.07 -1.83 -8.98
C ALA A 35 -22.61 -2.20 -10.40
N ALA A 36 -23.30 -1.72 -11.44
CA ALA A 36 -22.94 -2.00 -12.83
C ALA A 36 -21.71 -1.19 -13.29
N ALA A 37 -21.52 0.02 -12.73
CA ALA A 37 -20.34 0.82 -12.97
C ALA A 37 -19.08 0.19 -12.34
N ARG A 38 -19.20 -0.41 -11.15
CA ARG A 38 -18.09 -1.17 -10.52
C ARG A 38 -17.67 -2.38 -11.36
N ARG A 39 -18.63 -3.13 -11.94
CA ARG A 39 -18.33 -4.29 -12.81
C ARG A 39 -17.48 -3.95 -14.05
N ARG A 40 -17.54 -2.72 -14.56
CA ARG A 40 -16.81 -2.35 -15.79
C ARG A 40 -15.33 -2.03 -15.57
N VAL A 41 -14.93 -1.64 -14.35
CA VAL A 41 -13.52 -1.40 -14.01
C VAL A 41 -12.76 -2.72 -13.79
N ASP A 42 -13.48 -3.79 -13.48
CA ASP A 42 -12.97 -5.17 -13.33
C ASP A 42 -12.87 -5.95 -14.66
N ALA A 43 -13.08 -5.34 -15.82
CA ALA A 43 -13.07 -6.04 -17.11
C ALA A 43 -11.66 -6.18 -17.71
N VAL A 44 -10.70 -6.71 -16.96
CA VAL A 44 -9.46 -7.28 -17.53
C VAL A 44 -9.81 -8.67 -18.07
N PRO A 45 -9.63 -9.00 -19.36
CA PRO A 45 -9.99 -10.32 -19.88
C PRO A 45 -9.22 -11.42 -19.13
N GLY A 46 -9.93 -12.38 -18.53
CA GLY A 46 -9.35 -13.51 -17.79
C GLY A 46 -10.40 -14.28 -16.97
N CYS A 47 -10.19 -15.58 -16.77
CA CYS A 47 -11.13 -16.37 -15.96
C CYS A 47 -10.99 -15.99 -14.46
N PRO A 48 -12.06 -16.05 -13.64
CA PRO A 48 -12.01 -15.68 -12.22
C PRO A 48 -10.90 -16.39 -11.44
N HIS A 49 -10.60 -17.63 -11.83
CA HIS A 49 -9.54 -18.44 -11.24
C HIS A 49 -8.12 -17.91 -11.52
N GLU A 50 -7.83 -17.43 -12.73
CA GLU A 50 -6.55 -16.79 -13.06
C GLU A 50 -6.34 -15.52 -12.23
N ARG A 51 -7.38 -14.68 -12.12
CA ARG A 51 -7.33 -13.45 -11.31
C ARG A 51 -7.14 -13.75 -9.82
N ALA A 52 -7.82 -14.77 -9.30
CA ALA A 52 -7.64 -15.20 -7.92
C ALA A 52 -6.20 -15.69 -7.69
N THR A 53 -5.67 -16.48 -8.62
CA THR A 53 -4.29 -16.98 -8.57
C THR A 53 -3.27 -15.85 -8.56
N GLU A 54 -3.45 -14.86 -9.44
CA GLU A 54 -2.61 -13.66 -9.48
C GLU A 54 -2.70 -12.85 -8.18
N THR A 55 -3.91 -12.63 -7.68
CA THR A 55 -4.15 -11.88 -6.43
C THR A 55 -3.47 -12.56 -5.23
N ALA A 56 -3.53 -13.90 -5.14
CA ALA A 56 -2.83 -14.66 -4.09
C ALA A 56 -1.29 -14.60 -4.24
N ARG A 57 -0.78 -14.49 -5.47
CA ARG A 57 0.66 -14.26 -5.70
C ARG A 57 1.10 -12.89 -5.15
N PHE A 58 0.31 -11.84 -5.40
CA PHE A 58 0.59 -10.52 -4.82
C PHE A 58 0.57 -10.53 -3.29
N ALA A 59 -0.41 -11.19 -2.67
CA ALA A 59 -0.44 -11.37 -1.22
C ALA A 59 0.85 -12.02 -0.66
N THR A 60 1.41 -12.99 -1.40
CA THR A 60 2.67 -13.63 -1.04
C THR A 60 3.87 -12.69 -1.16
N LEU A 61 3.86 -11.79 -2.16
CA LEU A 61 4.88 -10.75 -2.30
C LEU A 61 4.79 -9.72 -1.17
N ASP A 62 3.58 -9.33 -0.77
CA ASP A 62 3.37 -8.43 0.37
C ASP A 62 3.89 -9.04 1.68
N ALA A 63 3.60 -10.32 1.93
CA ALA A 63 4.16 -11.02 3.08
C ALA A 63 5.70 -11.00 3.09
N ARG A 64 6.35 -11.23 1.94
CA ARG A 64 7.82 -11.12 1.81
C ARG A 64 8.31 -9.69 2.01
N GLY A 65 7.57 -8.69 1.54
CA GLY A 65 7.87 -7.28 1.77
C GLY A 65 7.82 -6.91 3.26
N ALA A 66 6.80 -7.39 3.98
CA ALA A 66 6.66 -7.23 5.42
C ALA A 66 7.84 -7.89 6.17
N ASP A 67 8.23 -9.11 5.79
CA ASP A 67 9.39 -9.81 6.34
C ASP A 67 10.70 -9.05 6.11
N ALA A 68 10.88 -8.49 4.90
CA ALA A 68 12.05 -7.68 4.59
C ALA A 68 12.11 -6.42 5.47
N CYS A 69 10.96 -5.78 5.72
CA CYS A 69 10.87 -4.62 6.61
C CYS A 69 11.22 -4.97 8.05
N ALA A 70 10.66 -6.06 8.57
CA ALA A 70 10.95 -6.56 9.92
C ALA A 70 12.45 -6.88 10.07
N THR A 71 13.02 -7.61 9.11
CA THR A 71 14.45 -7.98 9.11
C THR A 71 15.35 -6.75 9.04
N ALA A 72 14.97 -5.71 8.29
CA ALA A 72 15.73 -4.46 8.23
C ALA A 72 15.74 -3.73 9.60
N LEU A 73 14.61 -3.72 10.31
CA LEU A 73 14.54 -3.15 11.67
C LEU A 73 15.32 -3.97 12.70
N GLU A 74 15.29 -5.31 12.62
CA GLU A 74 16.11 -6.20 13.45
C GLU A 74 17.60 -5.91 13.26
N ARG A 75 18.07 -5.84 12.01
CA ARG A 75 19.45 -5.45 11.70
C ARG A 75 19.82 -4.07 12.22
N LEU A 76 18.90 -3.11 12.16
CA LEU A 76 19.11 -1.77 12.71
C LEU A 76 19.23 -1.79 14.23
N ALA A 77 18.43 -2.64 14.90
CA ALA A 77 18.48 -2.83 16.35
C ALA A 77 19.83 -3.42 16.80
N ASP A 78 20.38 -4.34 16.01
CA ASP A 78 21.63 -5.04 16.33
C ASP A 78 22.88 -4.24 15.94
N GLY A 79 22.85 -3.54 14.80
CA GLY A 79 23.95 -2.73 14.27
C GLY A 79 24.36 -1.55 15.17
N GLY A 80 23.53 -1.17 16.14
CA GLY A 80 23.85 -0.16 17.15
C GLY A 80 24.78 -0.64 18.29
N SER A 81 25.14 -1.93 18.32
CA SER A 81 25.89 -2.53 19.45
C SER A 81 27.41 -2.33 19.40
N HIS A 82 27.99 -1.98 18.24
CA HIS A 82 29.45 -2.02 18.05
C HIS A 82 30.19 -0.70 18.33
N ARG A 83 29.48 0.38 18.68
CA ARG A 83 30.13 1.62 19.13
C ARG A 83 30.28 1.57 20.64
N ALA A 84 31.52 1.45 21.11
CA ALA A 84 31.98 1.48 22.50
C ALA A 84 31.76 2.86 23.20
N SER A 85 30.62 3.50 22.92
CA SER A 85 30.15 4.63 23.70
C SER A 85 29.39 4.04 24.87
N ALA A 86 29.92 4.24 26.09
CA ALA A 86 29.25 3.90 27.33
C ALA A 86 27.75 4.19 27.22
N ASP A 87 26.93 3.17 27.49
CA ASP A 87 25.49 3.13 27.25
C ASP A 87 24.74 4.21 28.07
N PHE A 88 24.82 5.47 27.60
CA PHE A 88 24.04 6.56 28.15
C PHE A 88 22.56 6.17 28.16
N PRO A 89 21.77 6.54 29.18
CA PRO A 89 20.36 6.17 29.28
C PRO A 89 19.56 6.49 28.00
N SER A 90 19.88 7.58 27.31
CA SER A 90 19.27 7.98 26.03
C SER A 90 19.61 7.05 24.86
N ILE A 91 20.81 6.44 24.85
CA ILE A 91 21.22 5.46 23.84
C ILE A 91 20.54 4.11 24.08
N ARG A 92 20.48 3.66 25.34
CA ARG A 92 19.76 2.42 25.71
C ARG A 92 18.27 2.52 25.42
N SER A 93 17.63 3.62 25.82
CA SER A 93 16.22 3.88 25.53
C SER A 93 15.95 3.84 24.01
N ARG A 94 16.80 4.45 23.19
CA ARG A 94 16.70 4.35 21.73
C ARG A 94 16.81 2.91 21.23
N LYS A 95 17.85 2.17 21.64
CA LYS A 95 18.04 0.77 21.21
C LYS A 95 16.79 -0.06 21.52
N GLN A 96 16.19 0.15 22.71
CA GLN A 96 14.94 -0.50 23.10
C GLN A 96 13.76 -0.07 22.22
N GLN A 97 13.63 1.22 21.86
CA GLN A 97 12.58 1.66 20.93
C GLN A 97 12.73 1.02 19.54
N ILE A 98 13.94 0.89 19.02
CA ILE A 98 14.18 0.22 17.72
C ILE A 98 13.82 -1.26 17.82
N ARG A 99 14.24 -1.96 18.89
CA ARG A 99 13.87 -3.36 19.15
C ARG A 99 12.36 -3.56 19.25
N GLU A 100 11.67 -2.66 19.95
CA GLU A 100 10.22 -2.71 20.08
C GLU A 100 9.52 -2.55 18.73
N ARG A 101 10.00 -1.62 17.89
CA ARG A 101 9.49 -1.45 16.52
C ARG A 101 9.80 -2.66 15.64
N ALA A 102 10.97 -3.27 15.78
CA ALA A 102 11.32 -4.50 15.09
C ALA A 102 10.36 -5.65 15.47
N ARG A 103 10.07 -5.81 16.78
CA ARG A 103 9.07 -6.78 17.26
C ARG A 103 7.70 -6.54 16.65
N LYS A 104 7.20 -5.30 16.67
CA LYS A 104 5.92 -4.95 16.05
C LYS A 104 5.90 -5.21 14.54
N ALA A 105 6.98 -4.85 13.84
CA ALA A 105 7.09 -5.15 12.40
C ALA A 105 7.09 -6.66 12.12
N ARG A 106 7.70 -7.47 12.98
CA ARG A 106 7.65 -8.93 12.89
C ARG A 106 6.22 -9.46 13.11
N GLU A 107 5.46 -8.92 14.06
CA GLU A 107 4.04 -9.27 14.22
C GLU A 107 3.21 -8.95 12.97
N HIS A 108 3.47 -7.81 12.32
CA HIS A 108 2.85 -7.48 11.04
C HIS A 108 3.27 -8.43 9.92
N ALA A 109 4.54 -8.84 9.88
CA ALA A 109 5.01 -9.83 8.91
C ALA A 109 4.33 -11.20 9.09
N THR A 110 4.18 -11.66 10.34
CA THR A 110 3.41 -12.88 10.65
C THR A 110 1.97 -12.76 10.16
N ARG A 111 1.27 -11.66 10.47
CA ARG A 111 -0.10 -11.42 9.99
C ARG A 111 -0.19 -11.43 8.46
N ALA A 112 0.77 -10.79 7.77
CA ALA A 112 0.81 -10.79 6.32
C ALA A 112 0.99 -12.21 5.76
N HIS A 113 1.82 -13.04 6.41
CA HIS A 113 2.02 -14.44 6.06
C HIS A 113 0.77 -15.29 6.27
N ASP A 114 0.07 -15.10 7.38
CA ASP A 114 -1.18 -15.80 7.69
C ASP A 114 -2.25 -15.50 6.63
N HIS A 115 -2.38 -14.22 6.26
CA HIS A 115 -3.32 -13.81 5.21
C HIS A 115 -2.91 -14.27 3.81
N ALA A 116 -1.61 -14.24 3.47
CA ALA A 116 -1.14 -14.81 2.21
C ALA A 116 -1.39 -16.32 2.14
N SER A 117 -1.20 -17.03 3.25
CA SER A 117 -1.49 -18.46 3.36
C SER A 117 -2.99 -18.74 3.24
N ALA A 118 -3.84 -17.94 3.89
CA ALA A 118 -5.29 -18.03 3.76
C ALA A 118 -5.77 -17.75 2.32
N ALA A 119 -5.21 -16.75 1.65
CA ALA A 119 -5.48 -16.48 0.23
C ALA A 119 -5.12 -17.69 -0.65
N ARG A 120 -3.99 -18.35 -0.38
CA ARG A 120 -3.61 -19.58 -1.10
C ARG A 120 -4.54 -20.76 -0.80
N SER A 121 -4.94 -20.94 0.45
CA SER A 121 -5.88 -21.99 0.84
C SER A 121 -7.26 -21.79 0.19
N ALA A 122 -7.72 -20.54 0.09
CA ALA A 122 -8.97 -20.19 -0.58
C ALA A 122 -8.97 -20.62 -2.06
N LEU A 123 -7.81 -20.65 -2.75
CA LEU A 123 -7.71 -21.16 -4.13
C LEU A 123 -8.01 -22.65 -4.27
N GLY A 124 -7.75 -23.45 -3.23
CA GLY A 124 -7.88 -24.91 -3.27
C GLY A 124 -9.32 -25.45 -3.18
N GLY A 125 -10.28 -24.61 -2.79
CA GLY A 125 -11.70 -24.97 -2.68
C GLY A 125 -12.44 -24.90 -4.02
N HIS A 126 -12.17 -25.80 -4.96
CA HIS A 126 -12.80 -25.77 -6.29
C HIS A 126 -14.15 -26.50 -6.31
N ALA A 127 -15.21 -25.81 -5.89
CA ALA A 127 -16.59 -26.25 -6.14
C ALA A 127 -17.18 -25.45 -7.33
N PRO A 128 -17.68 -26.10 -8.40
CA PRO A 128 -18.32 -25.41 -9.51
C PRO A 128 -19.52 -24.57 -9.00
N GLY A 129 -19.56 -23.29 -9.38
CA GLY A 129 -20.58 -22.33 -8.92
C GLY A 129 -20.16 -21.40 -7.79
N ARG A 130 -18.94 -21.52 -7.24
CA ARG A 130 -18.41 -20.62 -6.18
C ARG A 130 -17.23 -19.73 -6.61
N ALA A 131 -16.93 -19.65 -7.90
CA ALA A 131 -15.73 -18.97 -8.41
C ALA A 131 -15.67 -17.47 -8.03
N ASP A 132 -16.80 -16.75 -8.07
CA ASP A 132 -16.84 -15.34 -7.69
C ASP A 132 -16.65 -15.14 -6.19
N ALA A 133 -17.29 -15.97 -5.36
CA ALA A 133 -17.12 -15.94 -3.90
C ALA A 133 -15.68 -16.27 -3.49
N GLN A 134 -15.05 -17.23 -4.18
CA GLN A 134 -13.64 -17.58 -4.01
C GLN A 134 -12.73 -16.40 -4.35
N LEU A 135 -12.98 -15.72 -5.47
CA LEU A 135 -12.22 -14.54 -5.86
C LEU A 135 -12.34 -13.41 -4.82
N ASP A 136 -13.54 -13.16 -4.30
CA ASP A 136 -13.76 -12.13 -3.27
C ASP A 136 -13.07 -12.47 -1.94
N GLU A 137 -13.04 -13.74 -1.55
CA GLU A 137 -12.31 -14.21 -0.37
C GLU A 137 -10.80 -14.03 -0.53
N VAL A 138 -10.24 -14.41 -1.69
CA VAL A 138 -8.83 -14.20 -2.01
C VAL A 138 -8.48 -12.71 -2.02
N ARG A 139 -9.32 -11.86 -2.61
CA ARG A 139 -9.13 -10.39 -2.62
C ARG A 139 -9.12 -9.82 -1.21
N ARG A 140 -10.01 -10.30 -0.33
CA ARG A 140 -10.04 -9.88 1.08
C ARG A 140 -8.73 -10.22 1.79
N HIS A 141 -8.26 -11.45 1.67
CA HIS A 141 -7.02 -11.87 2.31
C HIS A 141 -5.79 -11.15 1.72
N ALA A 142 -5.74 -10.95 0.41
CA ALA A 142 -4.68 -10.17 -0.21
C ALA A 142 -4.66 -8.71 0.27
N HIS A 143 -5.83 -8.09 0.42
CA HIS A 143 -5.92 -6.74 0.98
C HIS A 143 -5.36 -6.66 2.40
N LEU A 144 -5.73 -7.61 3.28
CA LEU A 144 -5.23 -7.65 4.66
C LEU A 144 -3.72 -7.93 4.72
N ALA A 145 -3.18 -8.76 3.81
CA ALA A 145 -1.74 -8.98 3.70
C ALA A 145 -1.00 -7.69 3.32
N ASN A 146 -1.55 -6.94 2.35
CA ASN A 146 -1.02 -5.64 1.95
C ASN A 146 -1.09 -4.60 3.09
N GLU A 147 -2.21 -4.51 3.83
CA GLU A 147 -2.30 -3.60 4.99
C GLU A 147 -1.24 -3.91 6.05
N ALA A 148 -1.04 -5.20 6.36
CA ALA A 148 0.01 -5.61 7.28
C ALA A 148 1.41 -5.25 6.77
N HIS A 149 1.68 -5.43 5.48
CA HIS A 149 2.92 -4.98 4.84
C HIS A 149 3.13 -3.47 4.97
N LEU A 150 2.11 -2.65 4.66
CA LEU A 150 2.18 -1.19 4.79
C LEU A 150 2.51 -0.77 6.22
N HIS A 151 1.90 -1.38 7.22
CA HIS A 151 2.24 -1.08 8.62
C HIS A 151 3.69 -1.44 9.00
N ALA A 152 4.20 -2.58 8.52
CA ALA A 152 5.60 -2.95 8.73
C ALA A 152 6.56 -1.95 8.05
N ARG A 153 6.20 -1.49 6.85
CA ARG A 153 6.94 -0.50 6.07
C ARG A 153 6.94 0.86 6.75
N ASP A 154 5.80 1.34 7.24
CA ASP A 154 5.71 2.61 7.97
C ASP A 154 6.64 2.62 9.18
N LEU A 155 6.64 1.53 9.99
CA LEU A 155 7.54 1.39 11.13
C LEU A 155 9.03 1.52 10.72
N LEU A 156 9.41 0.92 9.59
CA LEU A 156 10.75 1.04 9.04
C LEU A 156 11.05 2.48 8.60
N GLU A 157 10.18 3.08 7.80
CA GLU A 157 10.36 4.45 7.27
C GLU A 157 10.45 5.48 8.40
N PHE A 158 9.55 5.41 9.39
CA PHE A 158 9.60 6.27 10.58
C PHE A 158 10.90 6.10 11.36
N THR A 159 11.39 4.86 11.48
CA THR A 159 12.64 4.60 12.21
C THR A 159 13.86 5.11 11.45
N LEU A 160 13.92 4.90 10.14
CA LEU A 160 14.99 5.44 9.29
C LEU A 160 15.00 6.97 9.30
N ALA A 161 13.82 7.60 9.21
CA ALA A 161 13.69 9.04 9.29
C ALA A 161 14.15 9.59 10.64
N ALA A 162 13.80 8.91 11.74
CA ALA A 162 14.23 9.29 13.09
C ALA A 162 15.76 9.16 13.24
N GLU A 163 16.37 8.10 12.73
CA GLU A 163 17.82 7.93 12.78
C GLU A 163 18.56 8.94 11.89
N LYS A 164 18.02 9.30 10.72
CA LYS A 164 18.64 10.29 9.81
C LYS A 164 18.65 11.71 10.39
N ARG A 165 17.58 12.12 11.09
CA ARG A 165 17.43 13.48 11.64
C ARG A 165 18.31 13.71 12.88
N ARG A 166 18.99 12.68 13.39
CA ARG A 166 19.73 12.81 14.64
C ARG A 166 21.10 13.47 14.39
N PRO A 167 21.45 14.52 15.16
CA PRO A 167 22.80 15.07 15.11
C PRO A 167 23.80 13.99 15.51
N VAL A 168 24.73 13.73 14.60
CA VAL A 168 25.90 12.88 14.86
C VAL A 168 26.73 13.60 15.92
N LEU A 169 26.61 13.19 17.18
CA LEU A 169 27.41 13.70 18.30
C LEU A 169 28.91 13.30 18.21
N SER A 170 29.41 12.95 17.03
CA SER A 170 30.83 12.67 16.78
C SER A 170 31.42 13.74 15.87
N ARG A 171 31.65 14.94 16.42
CA ARG A 171 32.68 15.89 15.92
C ARG A 171 33.09 16.93 16.97
N ARG A 172 33.34 16.53 18.22
CA ARG A 172 34.04 17.37 19.20
C ARG A 172 34.84 16.52 20.18
N GLU A 173 35.90 15.89 19.68
CA GLU A 173 36.98 15.37 20.53
C GLU A 173 38.23 15.18 19.67
N ASN A 174 38.78 16.28 19.16
CA ASN A 174 40.20 16.37 18.74
C ASN A 174 40.62 17.80 18.36
N VAL A 175 40.25 18.79 19.18
CA VAL A 175 40.97 20.07 19.20
C VAL A 175 41.17 20.46 20.67
N ARG A 176 41.97 19.66 21.38
CA ARG A 176 42.74 20.16 22.51
C ARG A 176 44.16 20.33 21.97
N GLY A 177 44.54 21.57 21.71
CA GLY A 177 45.95 21.91 21.53
C GLY A 177 46.71 21.69 22.85
N PRO A 178 48.03 21.63 22.76
CA PRO A 178 48.89 22.21 23.76
C PRO A 178 49.72 23.35 23.14
N ASP A 179 49.62 24.50 23.81
CA ASP A 179 50.59 25.58 24.04
C ASP A 179 51.69 25.87 23.01
#